data_AF-A0A174CIY4-F1
#
_entry.id   AF-A0A174CIY4-F1
#
_cell.length_a   1.000
_cell.length_b   1.000
_cell.length_c   1.000
_cell.angle_alpha   90.00
_cell.angle_beta   90.00
_cell.angle_gamma   90.00
#
_symmetry.space_group_name_H-M   'P 1'
#
loop_
_entity.id
_entity.type
_entity.pdbx_description
1 polymer ?
#
loop_
_entity_poly.entity_id
_entity_poly.type
_entity_poly.pdbx_seq_one_letter_code
_entity_poly.pdbx_strand_id
1 'polypeptide(L)'
;MLTIEQFRSEEMQNLYQQYLVSGPAEYVKDLFKNMEIKNPEEKAVKFYANMFFYYSVYDGAADKAKVKGQFEHMLNKIVEEMKIAEQKI
;
A
#
# COMPACT_ATOMS: atom_id res chain seq x y z
N MET A 1 20.47 0.68 -2.40
CA MET A 1 20.86 2.09 -2.59
C MET A 1 19.85 2.73 -3.55
N LEU A 2 18.66 3.05 -3.04
CA LEU A 2 17.58 3.74 -3.80
C LEU A 2 17.20 5.04 -3.09
N THR A 3 17.30 5.06 -1.76
CA THR A 3 17.01 6.21 -0.89
C THR A 3 17.97 7.39 -1.08
N ILE A 4 19.25 7.18 -1.40
CA ILE A 4 20.18 8.30 -1.64
C ILE A 4 19.86 9.02 -2.96
N GLU A 5 19.38 8.29 -3.98
CA GLU A 5 19.01 8.87 -5.27
C GLU A 5 17.67 9.61 -5.22
N GLN A 6 16.76 9.19 -4.34
CA GLN A 6 15.47 9.86 -4.08
C GLN A 6 15.58 11.34 -3.69
N PHE A 7 16.64 11.74 -2.99
CA PHE A 7 16.77 13.08 -2.42
C PHE A 7 17.79 13.97 -3.15
N ARG A 8 18.36 13.52 -4.28
CA ARG A 8 19.41 14.27 -5.00
C ARG A 8 18.88 15.34 -5.95
N SER A 9 17.66 15.19 -6.46
CA SER A 9 17.00 16.21 -7.28
C SER A 9 15.49 16.15 -7.13
N GLU A 10 14.83 17.29 -7.34
CA GLU A 10 13.37 17.40 -7.34
C GLU A 10 12.73 16.49 -8.40
N GLU A 11 13.35 16.36 -9.57
CA GLU A 11 12.91 15.45 -10.64
C GLU A 11 12.93 13.99 -10.18
N MET A 12 14.01 13.53 -9.55
CA MET A 12 14.09 12.17 -9.02
C MET A 12 13.10 11.97 -7.88
N GLN A 13 12.94 12.94 -6.98
CA GLN A 13 11.96 12.89 -5.90
C GLN A 13 10.54 12.72 -6.45
N ASN A 14 10.17 13.50 -7.46
CA ASN A 14 8.86 13.42 -8.12
C ASN A 14 8.66 12.07 -8.82
N LEU A 15 9.68 11.57 -9.51
CA LEU A 15 9.65 10.26 -10.15
C LEU A 15 9.43 9.13 -9.13
N TYR A 16 10.15 9.14 -8.01
CA TYR A 16 9.98 8.14 -6.96
C TYR A 16 8.67 8.29 -6.20
N GLN A 17 8.20 9.51 -5.95
CA GLN A 17 6.86 9.77 -5.41
C GLN A 17 5.79 9.14 -6.32
N GLN A 18 5.88 9.37 -7.64
CA GLN A 18 4.98 8.78 -8.62
C GLN A 18 5.07 7.25 -8.65
N TYR A 19 6.28 6.69 -8.65
CA TYR A 19 6.47 5.26 -8.80
C TYR A 19 6.14 4.46 -7.54
N LEU A 20 6.48 4.97 -6.36
CA LEU A 20 6.39 4.22 -5.09
C LEU A 20 5.17 4.57 -4.26
N VAL A 21 4.55 5.74 -4.49
CA VAL A 21 3.47 6.24 -3.63
C VAL A 21 2.24 6.61 -4.44
N SER A 22 2.27 7.74 -5.15
CA SER A 22 1.06 8.32 -5.74
C SER A 22 0.53 7.49 -6.90
N GLY A 23 1.37 6.94 -7.78
CA GLY A 23 0.94 6.11 -8.90
C GLY A 23 0.23 4.82 -8.46
N PRO A 24 0.87 3.96 -7.64
CA PRO A 24 0.23 2.73 -7.19
C PRO A 24 -0.99 2.96 -6.30
N ALA A 25 -0.99 3.96 -5.41
CA ALA A 25 -2.15 4.26 -4.57
C ALA A 25 -3.34 4.75 -5.42
N GLU A 26 -3.08 5.59 -6.41
CA GLU A 26 -4.10 6.06 -7.37
C GLU A 26 -4.67 4.90 -8.19
N TYR A 27 -3.81 3.98 -8.65
CA TYR A 27 -4.25 2.79 -9.39
C TYR A 27 -5.17 1.90 -8.54
N VAL A 28 -4.84 1.66 -7.26
CA VAL A 28 -5.70 0.87 -6.36
C VAL A 28 -7.03 1.57 -6.12
N LYS A 29 -7.04 2.90 -5.98
CA LYS A 29 -8.26 3.69 -5.86
C LYS A 29 -9.16 3.52 -7.08
N ASP A 30 -8.61 3.65 -8.28
CA ASP A 30 -9.38 3.53 -9.52
C ASP A 30 -9.91 2.11 -9.72
N LEU A 31 -9.13 1.09 -9.33
CA LEU A 31 -9.59 -0.30 -9.29
C LEU A 31 -10.79 -0.46 -8.35
N PHE A 32 -10.70 0.07 -7.12
CA PHE A 32 -11.79 -0.01 -6.14
C PHE A 32 -13.04 0.76 -6.59
N LYS A 33 -12.87 1.90 -7.26
CA LYS A 33 -13.98 2.63 -7.90
C LYS A 33 -14.69 1.77 -8.94
N ASN A 34 -13.94 1.13 -9.82
CA ASN A 34 -14.50 0.27 -10.87
C ASN A 34 -15.17 -1.00 -10.32
N MET A 35 -14.77 -1.44 -9.13
CA MET A 35 -15.41 -2.54 -8.39
C MET A 35 -16.62 -2.09 -7.56
N GLU A 36 -17.02 -0.81 -7.64
CA GLU A 36 -18.12 -0.21 -6.87
C GLU A 36 -17.95 -0.34 -5.33
N ILE A 37 -16.69 -0.42 -4.89
CA ILE A 37 -16.35 -0.49 -3.47
C ILE A 37 -16.62 0.89 -2.82
N LYS A 38 -17.39 0.90 -1.73
CA LYS A 38 -17.67 2.13 -0.96
C LYS A 38 -16.40 2.70 -0.34
N ASN A 39 -16.29 4.03 -0.33
CA ASN A 39 -15.12 4.80 0.15
C ASN A 39 -13.79 4.31 -0.49
N PRO A 40 -13.69 4.30 -1.83
CA PRO A 40 -12.56 3.70 -2.53
C PRO A 40 -11.23 4.42 -2.22
N GLU A 41 -11.25 5.74 -1.99
CA GLU A 41 -10.09 6.51 -1.55
C GLU A 41 -9.52 6.00 -0.22
N GLU A 42 -10.35 5.94 0.82
CA GLU A 42 -9.93 5.51 2.16
C GLU A 42 -9.43 4.07 2.15
N LYS A 43 -10.15 3.18 1.46
CA LYS A 43 -9.79 1.77 1.36
C LYS A 43 -8.50 1.56 0.56
N ALA A 44 -8.30 2.30 -0.52
CA ALA A 44 -7.06 2.22 -1.30
C ALA A 44 -5.85 2.69 -0.50
N VAL A 45 -5.99 3.81 0.24
CA VAL A 45 -4.95 4.30 1.13
C VAL A 45 -4.63 3.25 2.20
N LYS A 46 -5.64 2.70 2.87
CA LYS A 46 -5.44 1.69 3.93
C LYS A 46 -4.77 0.41 3.41
N PHE A 47 -5.20 -0.07 2.25
CA PHE A 47 -4.63 -1.25 1.59
C PHE A 47 -3.18 -1.00 1.17
N TYR A 48 -2.93 0.08 0.43
CA TYR A 48 -1.62 0.37 -0.13
C TYR A 48 -0.60 0.75 0.95
N ALA A 49 -1.01 1.53 1.97
CA ALA A 49 -0.13 1.90 3.08
C ALA A 49 0.41 0.68 3.83
N ASN A 50 -0.42 -0.36 4.01
CA ASN A 50 0.04 -1.61 4.61
C ASN A 50 1.09 -2.30 3.74
N MET A 51 0.85 -2.37 2.43
CA MET A 51 1.82 -2.98 1.51
C MET A 51 3.16 -2.23 1.53
N PHE A 52 3.12 -0.90 1.40
CA PHE A 52 4.31 -0.05 1.42
C PHE A 52 5.10 -0.15 2.74
N PHE A 53 4.38 -0.17 3.87
CA PHE A 53 5.00 -0.35 5.18
C PHE A 53 5.73 -1.69 5.28
N TYR A 54 5.08 -2.79 4.93
CA TYR A 54 5.69 -4.12 5.05
C TYR A 54 6.82 -4.35 4.05
N TYR A 55 6.80 -3.75 2.86
CA TYR A 55 7.97 -3.75 1.96
C TYR A 55 9.17 -3.05 2.59
N SER A 56 8.95 -1.89 3.20
CA SER A 56 10.01 -1.14 3.88
C SER A 56 10.59 -1.95 5.05
N VAL A 57 9.75 -2.63 5.82
CA VAL A 57 10.20 -3.51 6.93
C VAL A 57 10.93 -4.75 6.38
N TYR A 58 10.42 -5.36 5.31
CA TYR A 58 10.97 -6.57 4.71
C TYR A 58 12.40 -6.37 4.19
N ASP A 59 12.67 -5.22 3.57
CA ASP A 59 14.00 -4.88 3.04
C ASP A 59 15.07 -4.81 4.14
N GLY A 60 14.69 -4.37 5.34
CA GLY A 60 15.59 -4.27 6.49
C GLY A 60 15.61 -5.51 7.40
N ALA A 61 14.75 -6.50 7.18
CA ALA A 61 14.57 -7.61 8.10
C ALA A 61 15.57 -8.75 7.90
N ALA A 62 16.13 -9.25 8.99
CA ALA A 62 16.90 -10.50 9.00
C ALA A 62 15.98 -11.72 8.77
N ASP A 63 14.78 -11.70 9.35
CA ASP A 63 13.76 -12.74 9.19
C ASP A 63 12.64 -12.28 8.26
N LYS A 64 12.89 -12.46 6.97
CA LYS A 64 11.97 -12.13 5.89
C LYS A 64 10.68 -12.95 5.91
N ALA A 65 10.76 -14.21 6.36
CA ALA A 65 9.60 -15.09 6.43
C ALA A 65 8.60 -14.60 7.48
N LYS A 66 9.09 -14.15 8.64
CA LYS A 66 8.25 -13.55 9.67
C LYS A 66 7.54 -12.29 9.18
N VAL A 67 8.25 -11.38 8.51
CA VAL A 67 7.65 -10.15 7.97
C VAL A 67 6.58 -10.46 6.93
N LYS A 68 6.84 -11.43 6.03
CA LYS A 68 5.84 -11.90 5.05
C LYS A 68 4.58 -12.43 5.74
N GLY A 69 4.74 -13.24 6.79
CA GLY A 69 3.59 -13.76 7.55
C GLY A 69 2.78 -12.66 8.24
N GLN A 70 3.45 -11.65 8.80
CA GLN A 70 2.78 -10.49 9.41
C GLN A 70 2.02 -9.65 8.38
N PHE A 71 2.62 -9.44 7.20
CA PHE A 71 2.00 -8.78 6.08
C PHE A 71 0.72 -9.50 5.61
N GLU A 72 0.81 -10.81 5.35
CA GLU A 72 -0.33 -11.63 4.93
C GLU A 72 -1.47 -11.59 5.97
N HIS A 73 -1.13 -11.71 7.26
CA HIS A 73 -2.11 -11.60 8.34
C HIS A 73 -2.82 -10.24 8.34
N MET A 74 -2.08 -9.13 8.19
CA MET A 74 -2.66 -7.79 8.22
C MET A 74 -3.50 -7.50 6.97
N LEU A 75 -3.06 -7.93 5.79
CA LEU A 75 -3.85 -7.84 4.57
C LEU A 75 -5.19 -8.57 4.70
N ASN A 76 -5.17 -9.80 5.21
CA ASN A 76 -6.39 -10.56 5.43
C ASN A 76 -7.35 -9.82 6.37
N LYS A 77 -6.83 -9.24 7.46
CA LYS A 77 -7.63 -8.43 8.39
C LYS A 77 -8.26 -7.22 7.71
N ILE A 78 -7.52 -6.50 6.86
CA ILE A 78 -8.02 -5.33 6.13
C ILE A 78 -9.13 -5.74 5.16
N VAL A 79 -8.94 -6.82 4.42
CA VAL A 79 -9.95 -7.34 3.49
C VAL A 79 -11.22 -7.73 4.24
N GLU A 80 -11.12 -8.40 5.37
CA GLU A 80 -12.30 -8.74 6.20
C GLU A 80 -13.01 -7.50 6.76
N GLU A 81 -12.26 -6.50 7.25
CA GLU A 81 -12.84 -5.22 7.68
C GLU A 81 -13.56 -4.49 6.53
N MET A 82 -13.00 -4.52 5.33
CA MET A 82 -13.61 -3.94 4.14
C MET A 82 -14.94 -4.63 3.77
N LYS A 83 -15.00 -5.97 3.85
CA LYS A 83 -16.22 -6.75 3.61
C LYS A 83 -17.31 -6.50 4.65
N ILE A 84 -16.94 -6.46 5.94
CA ILE A 84 -17.90 -6.21 7.03
C ILE A 84 -18.52 -4.81 6.89
N ALA A 85 -17.73 -3.81 6.49
CA ALA A 85 -18.24 -2.46 6.24
C ALA A 85 -19.22 -2.39 5.05
N GLU A 86 -19.14 -3.33 4.11
CA GLU A 86 -20.06 -3.43 2.97
C GLU A 86 -21.38 -4.12 3.33
N GLN A 87 -21.36 -5.07 4.27
CA GLN A 87 -22.54 -5.86 4.68
C GLN A 87 -23.46 -5.16 5.71
N LYS A 88 -23.00 -4.11 6.40
CA LYS A 88 -23.76 -3.41 7.44
C LYS A 88 -24.76 -2.36 6.91
N ILE A 89 -25.16 -2.45 5.64
CA ILE A 89 -26.05 -1.50 4.96
C ILE A 89 -27.23 -2.24 4.37
#